data_AF-A0A147BTE7-F1
#
_entry.id   AF-A0A147BTE7-F1
#
_cell.length_a   1.000
_cell.length_b   1.000
_cell.length_c   1.000
_cell.angle_alpha   90.00
_cell.angle_beta   90.00
_cell.angle_gamma   90.00
#
_symmetry.space_group_name_H-M   'P 1'
#
loop_
_entity.id
_entity.type
_entity.pdbx_description
1 polymer ?
#
loop_
_entity_poly.entity_id
_entity_poly.type
_entity_poly.pdbx_seq_one_letter_code
_entity_poly.pdbx_strand_id
1 'polypeptide(L)'
;MHPLFVGRGPDLVRGLVVGPFPNVDLFPLMCVLLRLPVLPSNGSLDHVVSMLRLAGTPQDRQAVPVVFLVALGVLSATTLLALTALGFQLWKGRSRKRTREVALAWSRPEEQAQLLVAEDL
;
A
#
# COMPACT_ATOMS: atom_id res chain seq x y z
N MET A 1 -40.80 3.41 27.79
CA MET A 1 -40.30 2.74 26.57
C MET A 1 -39.05 3.48 26.09
N HIS A 2 -37.99 2.79 25.71
CA HIS A 2 -36.72 3.40 25.24
C HIS A 2 -36.46 2.99 23.79
N PRO A 3 -36.82 3.83 22.80
CA PRO A 3 -36.63 3.50 21.39
C PRO A 3 -35.15 3.54 20.99
N LEU A 4 -34.82 2.84 19.90
CA LEU A 4 -33.48 2.83 19.32
C LEU A 4 -33.33 3.94 18.27
N PHE A 5 -32.20 4.63 18.29
CA PHE A 5 -31.79 5.56 17.25
C PHE A 5 -30.47 5.10 16.62
N VAL A 6 -30.42 5.01 15.28
CA VAL A 6 -29.21 4.71 14.51
C VAL A 6 -29.15 5.64 13.31
N GLY A 7 -28.11 6.47 13.25
CA GLY A 7 -27.83 7.34 12.12
C GLY A 7 -26.66 6.85 11.28
N ARG A 8 -26.82 6.79 9.96
CA ARG A 8 -25.71 6.54 9.01
C ARG A 8 -25.84 7.48 7.82
N GLY A 9 -24.75 8.19 7.53
CA GLY A 9 -24.70 9.10 6.39
C GLY A 9 -23.35 9.82 6.30
N PRO A 10 -23.12 10.55 5.20
CA PRO A 10 -21.90 11.32 5.00
C PRO A 10 -21.76 12.49 5.99
N ASP A 11 -22.90 13.08 6.37
CA ASP A 11 -23.01 14.27 7.23
C ASP A 11 -23.04 13.94 8.73
N LEU A 12 -23.03 12.65 9.08
CA LEU A 12 -22.99 12.16 10.46
C LEU A 12 -21.60 11.63 10.81
N VAL A 13 -21.19 11.80 12.07
CA VAL A 13 -19.93 11.29 12.60
C VAL A 13 -19.95 9.76 12.60
N ARG A 14 -18.96 9.12 11.95
CA ARG A 14 -18.87 7.66 11.89
C ARG A 14 -18.40 7.08 13.22
N GLY A 15 -19.02 5.99 13.66
CA GLY A 15 -18.61 5.25 14.86
C GLY A 15 -18.89 5.98 16.19
N LEU A 16 -19.64 7.09 16.15
CA LEU A 16 -20.03 7.81 17.36
C LEU A 16 -21.12 7.05 18.10
N VAL A 17 -20.88 6.79 19.39
CA VAL A 17 -21.90 6.31 20.33
C VAL A 17 -22.32 7.51 21.18
N VAL A 18 -23.61 7.82 21.17
CA VAL A 18 -24.20 8.93 21.91
C VAL A 18 -25.03 8.42 23.07
N GLY A 19 -25.12 9.23 24.12
CA GLY A 19 -26.05 8.97 25.23
C GLY A 19 -27.51 9.13 24.79
N PRO A 20 -28.48 8.73 25.64
CA PRO A 20 -29.89 8.95 25.39
C PRO A 20 -30.19 10.45 25.21
N PHE A 21 -31.09 10.76 24.28
CA PHE A 21 -31.57 12.12 24.04
C PHE A 21 -33.09 12.12 23.74
N PRO A 22 -33.78 13.24 23.96
CA PRO A 22 -35.21 13.37 23.63
C PRO A 22 -35.50 13.20 22.14
N ASN A 23 -36.50 12.38 21.80
CA ASN A 23 -36.90 12.17 20.39
C ASN A 23 -37.35 13.46 19.68
N VAL A 24 -37.79 14.47 20.43
CA VAL A 24 -38.16 15.78 19.88
C VAL A 24 -36.99 16.50 19.18
N ASP A 25 -35.75 16.17 19.56
CA ASP A 25 -34.54 16.74 18.96
C ASP A 25 -34.23 16.16 17.57
N LEU A 26 -34.93 15.09 17.15
CA LEU A 26 -34.82 14.56 15.79
C LEU A 26 -35.36 15.52 14.75
N PHE A 27 -36.40 16.30 15.04
CA PHE A 27 -36.95 17.26 14.09
C PHE A 27 -35.90 18.29 13.62
N PRO A 28 -35.26 19.08 14.52
CA PRO A 28 -34.24 20.02 14.09
C PRO A 28 -33.02 19.33 13.46
N LEU A 29 -32.64 18.13 13.93
CA LEU A 29 -31.56 17.34 13.31
C LEU A 29 -31.87 16.97 11.85
N MET A 30 -33.09 16.49 11.57
CA MET A 30 -33.51 16.13 10.22
C MET A 30 -33.59 17.36 9.31
N CYS A 31 -34.08 18.49 9.81
CA CYS A 31 -34.07 19.75 9.06
C CYS A 31 -32.65 20.11 8.61
N VAL A 32 -31.66 20.04 9.51
CA VAL A 32 -30.26 20.33 9.16
C VAL A 32 -29.71 19.34 8.13
N LEU A 33 -29.94 18.03 8.30
CA LEU A 33 -29.49 17.01 7.33
C LEU A 33 -30.11 17.20 5.95
N LEU A 34 -31.38 17.62 5.90
CA LEU A 34 -32.13 17.87 4.67
C LEU A 34 -31.90 19.28 4.09
N ARG A 35 -31.09 20.11 4.75
CA ARG A 35 -30.86 21.53 4.39
C ARG A 35 -32.15 22.35 4.34
N LEU A 36 -33.06 22.09 5.28
CA LEU A 36 -34.31 22.82 5.48
C LEU A 36 -34.17 23.86 6.59
N PRO A 37 -34.89 24.99 6.51
CA PRO A 37 -34.99 25.91 7.64
C PRO A 37 -35.66 25.21 8.82
N VAL A 38 -35.09 25.38 10.01
CA VAL A 38 -35.68 24.87 11.25
C VAL A 38 -36.82 25.79 11.68
N LEU A 39 -38.03 25.25 11.79
CA LEU A 39 -39.19 25.97 12.34
C LEU A 39 -39.21 25.87 13.88
N PRO A 40 -39.92 26.78 14.58
CA PRO A 40 -40.13 26.67 16.02
C PRO A 40 -40.66 25.28 16.41
N SER A 41 -39.94 24.60 17.28
CA SER A 41 -40.28 23.26 17.76
C SER A 41 -39.84 23.09 19.21
N ASN A 42 -40.33 22.05 19.89
CA ASN A 42 -39.93 21.75 21.27
C ASN A 42 -38.55 21.07 21.36
N GLY A 43 -37.92 20.76 20.22
CA GLY A 43 -36.60 20.14 20.15
C GLY A 43 -35.48 21.17 20.08
N SER A 44 -34.29 20.79 20.53
CA SER A 44 -33.07 21.60 20.47
C SER A 44 -31.98 20.90 19.66
N LEU A 45 -31.40 21.62 18.69
CA LEU A 45 -30.25 21.13 17.92
C LEU A 45 -29.01 20.94 18.80
N ASP A 46 -28.85 21.75 19.86
CA ASP A 46 -27.65 21.76 20.69
C ASP A 46 -27.36 20.41 21.36
N HIS A 47 -28.41 19.64 21.67
CA HIS A 47 -28.26 18.31 22.28
C HIS A 47 -27.67 17.27 21.31
N VAL A 48 -27.88 17.47 20.00
CA VAL A 48 -27.61 16.47 18.96
C VAL A 48 -26.61 16.96 17.90
N VAL A 49 -26.13 18.21 18.01
CA VAL A 49 -25.19 18.82 17.06
C VAL A 49 -23.87 18.06 16.98
N SER A 50 -23.44 17.41 18.06
CA SER A 50 -22.23 16.58 18.11
C SER A 50 -22.29 15.37 17.18
N MET A 51 -23.48 14.96 16.74
CA MET A 51 -23.68 13.89 15.77
C MET A 51 -23.34 14.31 14.34
N LEU A 52 -23.35 15.61 14.05
CA LEU A 52 -23.09 16.17 12.74
C LEU A 52 -21.59 16.34 12.50
N ARG A 53 -21.14 16.10 11.27
CA ARG A 53 -19.78 16.41 10.85
C ARG A 53 -19.64 17.89 10.54
N LEU A 54 -18.63 18.54 11.12
CA LEU A 54 -18.18 19.84 10.64
C LEU A 54 -17.56 19.69 9.24
N ALA A 55 -17.94 20.58 8.33
CA ALA A 55 -17.29 20.69 7.04
C ALA A 55 -15.77 20.90 7.26
N GLY A 56 -14.96 20.00 6.72
CA GLY A 56 -13.50 20.07 6.81
C GLY A 56 -12.83 19.18 7.87
N THR A 57 -13.56 18.40 8.66
CA THR A 57 -12.92 17.36 9.50
C THR A 57 -12.57 16.14 8.64
N PRO A 58 -11.29 15.79 8.43
CA PRO A 58 -10.89 14.65 7.63
C PRO A 58 -11.05 13.36 8.45
N GLN A 59 -12.29 12.95 8.71
CA GLN A 59 -12.57 11.68 9.37
C GLN A 59 -12.54 10.50 8.37
N ASP A 60 -12.59 10.80 7.07
CA ASP A 60 -12.37 9.84 5.98
C ASP A 60 -10.99 10.08 5.35
N ARG A 61 -9.93 10.15 6.17
CA ARG A 61 -8.56 10.05 5.65
C ARG A 61 -8.36 8.60 5.22
N GLN A 62 -8.86 8.30 4.03
CA GLN A 62 -8.70 7.05 3.33
C GLN A 62 -7.21 6.74 3.31
N ALA A 63 -6.79 5.77 4.14
CA ALA A 63 -5.41 5.31 4.20
C ALA A 63 -5.06 4.39 3.01
N VAL A 64 -6.08 4.00 2.24
CA VAL A 64 -6.00 3.14 1.06
C VAL A 64 -4.92 3.59 0.05
N PRO A 65 -4.86 4.86 -0.43
CA PRO A 65 -3.85 5.28 -1.39
C PRO A 65 -2.42 5.16 -0.86
N VAL A 66 -2.20 5.39 0.44
CA VAL A 66 -0.85 5.31 1.03
C VAL A 66 -0.38 3.85 1.10
N VAL A 67 -1.26 2.93 1.51
CA VAL A 67 -0.93 1.49 1.57
C VAL A 67 -0.65 0.94 0.17
N PHE A 68 -1.42 1.34 -0.85
CA PHE A 68 -1.17 0.94 -2.25
C PHE A 68 0.18 1.46 -2.77
N LEU A 69 0.54 2.72 -2.48
CA LEU A 69 1.82 3.30 -2.89
C LEU A 69 3.01 2.59 -2.23
N VAL A 70 2.91 2.27 -0.94
CA VAL A 70 3.97 1.53 -0.22
C VAL A 70 4.11 0.12 -0.78
N ALA A 71 3.00 -0.59 -1.04
CA ALA A 71 3.04 -1.94 -1.59
C ALA A 71 3.71 -1.99 -2.98
N LEU A 72 3.37 -1.04 -3.87
CA LEU A 72 4.01 -0.89 -5.19
C LEU A 72 5.51 -0.57 -5.07
N GLY A 73 5.89 0.27 -4.11
CA GLY A 73 7.29 0.57 -3.83
C GLY A 73 8.08 -0.68 -3.42
N VAL A 74 7.54 -1.48 -2.49
CA VAL A 74 8.20 -2.71 -2.02
C VAL A 74 8.32 -3.75 -3.14
N LEU A 75 7.29 -3.94 -3.96
CA LEU A 75 7.31 -4.86 -5.10
C LEU A 75 8.32 -4.46 -6.18
N SER A 76 8.45 -3.17 -6.47
CA SER A 76 9.44 -2.69 -7.46
C SER A 76 10.89 -2.82 -6.95
N ALA A 77 11.13 -2.56 -5.66
CA ALA A 77 12.45 -2.74 -5.06
C ALA A 77 12.91 -4.21 -5.05
N THR A 78 12.02 -5.16 -4.70
CA THR A 78 12.36 -6.58 -4.65
C THR A 78 12.63 -7.16 -6.04
N THR A 79 11.88 -6.74 -7.06
CA THR A 79 12.10 -7.17 -8.45
C THR A 79 13.43 -6.64 -9.01
N LEU A 80 13.78 -5.37 -8.74
CA LEU A 80 15.07 -4.80 -9.14
C LEU A 80 16.26 -5.52 -8.47
N LEU A 81 16.15 -5.83 -7.17
CA LEU A 81 17.17 -6.58 -6.45
C LEU A 81 17.33 -8.01 -7.00
N ALA A 82 16.23 -8.68 -7.34
CA ALA A 82 16.29 -10.02 -7.93
C ALA A 82 16.96 -10.02 -9.31
N LEU A 83 16.66 -9.03 -10.17
CA LEU A 83 17.26 -8.91 -11.50
C LEU A 83 18.77 -8.63 -11.44
N THR A 84 19.19 -7.72 -10.56
CA THR A 84 20.63 -7.42 -10.37
C THR A 84 21.40 -8.62 -9.82
N ALA A 85 20.83 -9.34 -8.85
CA ALA A 85 21.40 -10.57 -8.32
C ALA A 85 21.48 -11.68 -9.38
N LEU A 86 20.45 -11.85 -10.22
CA LEU A 86 20.44 -12.83 -11.30
C LEU A 86 21.53 -12.54 -12.33
N GLY A 87 21.66 -11.27 -12.74
CA GLY A 87 22.73 -10.84 -13.64
C GLY A 87 24.13 -11.11 -13.07
N PHE A 88 24.34 -10.81 -11.79
CA PHE A 88 25.61 -11.07 -11.10
C PHE A 88 25.94 -12.57 -11.04
N GLN A 89 24.96 -13.43 -10.77
CA GLN A 89 25.16 -14.88 -10.71
C GLN A 89 25.52 -15.46 -12.09
N LEU A 90 24.86 -14.99 -13.15
CA LEU A 90 25.18 -15.40 -14.52
C LEU A 90 26.58 -14.93 -14.94
N TRP A 91 26.96 -13.71 -14.58
CA TRP A 91 28.31 -13.18 -14.83
C TRP A 91 29.38 -13.99 -14.12
N LYS A 92 29.18 -14.33 -12.83
CA LYS A 92 30.09 -15.17 -12.05
C LYS A 92 30.20 -16.58 -12.63
N GLY A 93 29.10 -17.15 -13.11
CA GLY A 93 29.08 -18.46 -13.78
C GLY A 93 29.89 -18.47 -15.07
N ARG A 94 29.84 -17.38 -15.85
CA ARG A 94 30.63 -17.22 -17.09
C ARG A 94 32.11 -17.00 -16.80
N SER A 95 32.43 -16.25 -15.74
CA SER A 95 33.82 -16.02 -15.29
C SER A 95 34.52 -17.32 -14.86
N ARG A 96 33.80 -18.25 -14.19
CA ARG A 96 34.30 -19.59 -13.86
C ARG A 96 34.61 -20.46 -15.09
N LYS A 97 33.84 -20.33 -16.17
CA LYS A 97 34.12 -21.06 -17.42
C LYS A 97 35.38 -20.52 -18.09
N ARG A 98 35.51 -19.19 -18.18
CA ARG A 98 36.68 -18.54 -18.79
C ARG A 98 38.00 -18.87 -18.08
N THR A 99 37.99 -18.93 -16.75
CA THR A 99 39.17 -19.33 -15.98
C THR A 99 39.53 -20.80 -16.16
N ARG A 100 38.55 -21.69 -16.32
CA ARG A 100 38.78 -23.12 -16.62
C ARG A 100 39.28 -23.35 -18.04
N GLU A 101 38.74 -22.65 -19.02
CA GLU A 101 39.20 -22.74 -20.41
C GLU A 101 40.64 -22.26 -20.55
N VAL A 102 40.98 -21.14 -19.90
CA VAL A 102 42.37 -20.66 -19.84
C VAL A 102 43.26 -21.67 -19.10
N ALA A 103 42.83 -22.20 -17.95
CA ALA A 103 43.61 -23.20 -17.22
C ALA A 103 43.84 -24.52 -18.00
N LEU A 104 42.86 -24.98 -18.78
CA LEU A 104 42.98 -26.15 -19.66
C LEU A 104 43.86 -25.87 -20.88
N ALA A 105 43.85 -24.64 -21.39
CA ALA A 105 44.75 -24.21 -22.47
C ALA A 105 46.22 -24.19 -22.00
N TRP A 106 46.48 -23.76 -20.77
CA TRP A 106 47.81 -23.81 -20.16
C TRP A 106 48.28 -25.23 -19.80
N SER A 107 47.40 -26.22 -19.72
CA SER A 107 47.73 -27.61 -19.40
C SER A 107 47.97 -28.51 -20.63
N ARG A 108 47.94 -27.97 -21.86
CA ARG A 108 48.32 -28.69 -23.10
C ARG A 108 49.68 -28.26 -23.72
N PRO A 109 50.76 -28.02 -22.95
CA PRO A 109 52.07 -27.74 -23.55
C PRO A 109 52.72 -29.00 -24.15
N GLU A 110 52.31 -30.20 -23.71
CA GLU A 110 52.89 -31.49 -24.13
C GLU A 110 52.59 -31.84 -25.60
N GLU A 111 51.38 -31.54 -26.10
CA GLU A 111 51.04 -31.79 -27.52
C GLU A 111 51.77 -30.83 -28.48
N GLN A 112 52.07 -29.60 -28.04
CA GLN A 112 52.81 -28.63 -28.85
C GLN A 112 54.29 -28.99 -28.95
N ALA A 113 54.87 -29.55 -27.89
CA ALA A 113 56.24 -30.05 -27.90
C ALA A 113 56.40 -31.30 -28.80
N GLN A 114 55.40 -32.18 -28.86
CA GLN A 114 55.43 -33.35 -29.73
C GLN A 114 55.28 -33.01 -31.21
N LEU A 115 54.49 -31.98 -31.55
CA LEU A 115 54.36 -31.49 -32.93
C LEU A 115 55.64 -30.83 -33.45
N LEU A 116 56.34 -30.04 -32.61
CA LEU A 116 57.63 -29.44 -32.98
C LEU A 116 58.74 -30.48 -33.21
N VAL A 117 58.72 -31.61 -32.49
CA VAL A 117 59.68 -32.71 -32.68
C VAL A 117 59.37 -33.56 -33.92
N ALA A 118 58.10 -33.62 -34.34
CA ALA A 118 57.68 -34.37 -35.53
C ALA A 118 57.88 -33.60 -36.86
N GLU A 119 58.05 -32.27 -36.81
CA GLU A 119 58.26 -31.41 -37.98
C GLU A 119 59.75 -31.27 -38.37
N ASP A 120 60.66 -31.71 -37.49
CA ASP A 120 62.13 -31.70 -37.68
C ASP A 120 62.71 -33.07 -38.15
N LEU A 121 61.85 -34.03 -38.54
CA LEU A 121 62.22 -35.37 -39.05
C LEU A 121 61.78 -35.58 -40.50
#